data_AF-A0A7C4EB20-F1
#
_entry.id   AF-A0A7C4EB20-F1
#
_cell.length_a   1.000
_cell.length_b   1.000
_cell.length_c   1.000
_cell.angle_alpha   90.00
_cell.angle_beta   90.00
_cell.angle_gamma   90.00
#
_symmetry.space_group_name_H-M   'P 1'
#
loop_
_entity.id
_entity.type
_entity.pdbx_description
1 polymer ?
#
loop_
_entity_poly.entity_id
_entity_poly.type
_entity_poly.pdbx_seq_one_letter_code
_entity_poly.pdbx_strand_id
1 'polypeptide(L)' 'MKNSLMSKNFIDQIEPLYIEARYPSHKERLLQSLTHEKCIEIIEQTKELQKWIKEKL' A
#
# COMPACT_ATOMS: atom_id res chain seq x y z
N MET A 1 -3.56 -14.51 -15.48
CA MET A 1 -2.26 -13.79 -15.38
C MET A 1 -2.39 -12.29 -15.02
N LYS A 2 -3.46 -11.55 -15.38
CA LYS A 2 -3.59 -10.11 -15.06
C LYS A 2 -3.56 -9.74 -13.56
N ASN A 3 -4.03 -10.60 -12.64
CA ASN A 3 -4.13 -10.24 -11.22
C ASN A 3 -2.80 -10.28 -10.44
N SER A 4 -1.84 -11.13 -10.84
CA SER A 4 -0.59 -11.31 -10.08
C SER A 4 0.36 -10.10 -10.18
N LEU A 5 0.40 -9.44 -11.34
CA LEU A 5 1.22 -8.24 -11.55
C LEU A 5 0.66 -7.02 -10.79
N MET A 6 -0.67 -6.90 -10.72
CA MET A 6 -1.33 -5.79 -10.03
C MET A 6 -1.13 -5.85 -8.51
N SER A 7 -1.21 -7.04 -7.91
CA SER A 7 -0.91 -7.24 -6.50
C SER A 7 0.54 -6.91 -6.15
N LYS A 8 1.50 -7.26 -7.01
CA LYS A 8 2.92 -6.96 -6.79
C LYS A 8 3.19 -5.45 -6.81
N ASN A 9 2.64 -4.74 -7.79
CA ASN A 9 2.77 -3.28 -7.89
C ASN A 9 2.20 -2.55 -6.66
N PHE A 10 1.09 -3.04 -6.09
CA PHE A 10 0.53 -2.45 -4.89
C PHE A 10 1.38 -2.74 -3.65
N ILE A 11 1.91 -3.97 -3.51
CA ILE A 11 2.82 -4.32 -2.41
C ILE A 11 4.07 -3.43 -2.44
N ASP A 12 4.67 -3.24 -3.62
CA ASP A 12 5.83 -2.35 -3.81
C ASP A 12 5.52 -0.89 -3.42
N GLN A 13 4.25 -0.46 -3.55
CA GLN A 13 3.82 0.89 -3.13
C GLN A 13 3.63 1.03 -1.62
N ILE A 14 3.20 -0.02 -0.91
CA ILE A 14 2.92 0.07 0.54
C ILE A 14 4.11 -0.31 1.42
N GLU A 15 5.10 -1.05 0.90
CA GLU A 15 6.31 -1.45 1.65
C GLU A 15 7.09 -0.26 2.23
N PRO A 16 7.30 0.87 1.51
CA PRO A 16 7.94 2.06 2.06
C PRO A 16 7.21 2.67 3.25
N LEU A 17 5.87 2.56 3.31
CA LEU A 17 5.06 3.08 4.43
C LEU A 17 5.45 2.43 5.76
N TYR A 18 6.01 1.23 5.74
CA TYR A 18 6.49 0.54 6.93
C TYR A 18 7.93 0.90 7.30
N ILE A 19 8.84 0.95 6.31
CA ILE A 19 10.28 1.14 6.56
C ILE A 19 10.63 2.61 6.75
N GLU A 20 10.13 3.48 5.88
CA GLU A 20 10.50 4.89 5.80
C GLU A 20 9.85 5.72 6.91
N ALA A 21 8.66 5.33 7.37
CA ALA A 21 7.99 6.00 8.50
C ALA A 21 8.78 5.92 9.82
N ARG A 22 9.79 5.05 9.91
CA ARG A 22 10.65 4.90 11.10
C ARG A 22 11.75 5.96 11.20
N TYR A 23 12.06 6.68 10.13
CA TYR A 23 13.11 7.70 10.10
C TYR A 23 12.49 9.09 9.96
N PRO A 24 12.78 10.07 10.86
CA PRO A 24 12.10 11.36 10.89
C PRO A 24 12.07 12.13 9.56
N SER A 25 13.19 12.20 8.84
CA SER A 25 13.31 12.90 7.57
C SER A 25 12.49 12.27 6.44
N HIS A 26 12.37 10.94 6.43
CA HIS A 26 11.57 10.21 5.45
C HIS A 26 10.08 10.24 5.81
N LYS A 27 9.77 10.17 7.11
CA LYS A 27 8.41 10.27 7.66
C LYS A 27 7.72 11.57 7.26
N GLU A 28 8.41 12.71 7.33
CA GLU A 28 7.80 14.00 6.96
C GLU A 28 7.41 14.04 5.48
N ARG A 29 8.30 13.60 4.58
CA ARG A 29 8.01 13.51 3.14
C ARG A 29 6.88 12.52 2.86
N LEU A 30 6.88 11.38 3.54
CA LEU A 30 5.87 10.35 3.41
C LEU A 30 4.49 10.88 3.83
N LEU A 31 4.41 11.57 4.97
CA LEU A 31 3.18 12.19 5.46
C LEU A 31 2.62 13.26 4.51
N GLN A 32 3.47 14.02 3.81
CA GLN A 32 3.02 14.98 2.79
C GLN A 32 2.33 14.29 1.59
N SER A 33 2.70 13.04 1.29
CA SER A 33 2.09 12.27 0.20
C SER A 33 0.80 11.54 0.60
N LEU A 34 0.54 11.38 1.90
CA LEU A 34 -0.62 10.66 2.45
C LEU A 34 -1.82 11.60 2.63
N THR A 35 -2.40 12.08 1.53
CA THR A 35 -3.66 12.82 1.58
C THR A 35 -4.82 11.92 2.03
N HIS A 36 -5.95 12.53 2.38
CA HIS A 36 -7.16 11.78 2.74
C HIS A 36 -7.57 10.80 1.63
N GLU A 37 -7.61 11.28 0.39
CA GLU A 37 -7.98 10.50 -0.79
C GLU A 37 -6.99 9.35 -1.01
N LYS A 38 -5.68 9.63 -0.86
CA LYS A 38 -4.66 8.60 -1.00
C LYS A 38 -4.78 7.52 0.08
N CYS A 39 -5.08 7.91 1.30
CA CYS A 39 -5.33 6.96 2.40
C CYS A 39 -6.55 6.08 2.11
N ILE A 40 -7.65 6.65 1.63
CA ILE A 40 -8.84 5.88 1.23
C ILE A 40 -8.51 4.90 0.11
N GLU A 41 -7.75 5.33 -0.91
CA GLU A 41 -7.30 4.47 -2.00
C GLU A 41 -6.48 3.27 -1.49
N ILE A 42 -5.51 3.51 -0.61
CA ILE A 42 -4.67 2.46 -0.01
C ILE A 42 -5.52 1.48 0.79
N ILE A 43 -6.51 1.95 1.55
CA ILE A 43 -7.42 1.10 2.33
C ILE A 43 -8.23 0.19 1.41
N GLU A 44 -8.83 0.72 0.35
CA GLU A 44 -9.65 -0.08 -0.57
C GLU A 44 -8.79 -1.11 -1.33
N GLN A 45 -7.61 -0.72 -1.83
CA GLN A 45 -6.69 -1.66 -2.47
C GLN A 45 -6.20 -2.76 -1.52
N THR A 46 -6.00 -2.43 -0.23
CA THR A 46 -5.66 -3.42 0.80
C THR A 46 -6.79 -4.42 1.03
N LYS A 47 -8.05 -3.99 1.05
CA LYS A 47 -9.21 -4.88 1.19
C LYS A 47 -9.31 -5.86 0.02
N GLU A 48 -9.14 -5.37 -1.21
CA GLU A 48 -9.18 -6.21 -2.41
C GLU A 48 -8.02 -7.22 -2.42
N LEU A 49 -6.80 -6.80 -2.04
CA LEU A 49 -5.68 -7.72 -1.89
C LEU A 49 -5.96 -8.79 -0.82
N GLN A 50 -6.50 -8.39 0.34
CA GLN A 50 -6.84 -9.33 1.41
C GLN A 50 -7.88 -10.36 0.93
N LYS A 51 -8.92 -9.91 0.22
CA LYS A 51 -9.95 -10.79 -0.34
C LYS A 51 -9.33 -11.79 -1.32
N TRP A 52 -8.49 -11.31 -2.24
CA TRP A 52 -7.79 -12.18 -3.19
C TRP A 52 -6.91 -13.24 -2.50
N ILE A 53 -6.18 -12.87 -1.44
CA ILE A 53 -5.37 -13.83 -0.66
C ILE A 53 -6.26 -14.92 -0.06
N LYS A 54 -7.39 -14.53 0.55
CA LYS A 54 -8.36 -15.47 1.16
C LYS A 54 -9.01 -16.40 0.14
N GLU A 55 -9.17 -15.98 -1.11
CA GLU A 55 -9.68 -16.83 -2.19
C GLU A 55 -8.63 -17.83 -2.72
N LYS A 56 -7.35 -17.63 -2.38
CA LYS A 56 -6.23 -18.48 -2.83
C LYS A 56 -5.71 -19.44 -1.77
N LEU A 57 -6.09 -19.24 -0.51
CA LEU A 57 -5.78 -20.11 0.64
C LEU A 57 -6.98 -21.02 0.93
#